data_AF-A0A1G8UH95-F1
#
_entry.id   AF-A0A1G8UH95-F1
#
_cell.length_a   1.000
_cell.length_b   1.000
_cell.length_c   1.000
_cell.angle_alpha   90.00
_cell.angle_beta   90.00
_cell.angle_gamma   90.00
#
_symmetry.space_group_name_H-M   'P 1'
#
loop_
_entity.id
_entity.type
_entity.pdbx_description
1 polymer ?
#
loop_
_entity_poly.entity_id
_entity_poly.type
_entity_poly.pdbx_seq_one_letter_code
_entity_poly.pdbx_strand_id
1 'polypeptide(L)'
;MELELIRKINITANADVQYHRLMLLQSGMVVAFYSDDNEGCYYLDWYTNSGVENVRIADFTYDVFDPPTLFQFPGYVGIYATSGNMLYLFTEEEKTQPIRISISNMLPGIQYPEFKKELSNYVYAGSTDSDFIPFLFKDSGLLPVYFAELKIDVADRSAQWLTLNHWNHRHELSDGAEVLQKPSQKPFTLLHALNKNEQTYIFSIGDRDGGYLKYGMDYSDLCLLGADGKIKEKLFSLGALNKGAKKGGKECLFSSSGSYAILTPAFGSDDWKGSQKLLDIDRRELIDVVLPKGLSGDKIIDHHNGCFLLIGGISNQITTGTTSFVICIEKRT
;
A
#
# COMPACT_ATOMS: atom_id res chain seq x y z
N MET A 1 9.50 7.30 20.54
CA MET A 1 8.65 8.39 20.02
C MET A 1 7.34 8.38 20.79
N GLU A 2 7.02 9.47 21.48
CA GLU A 2 5.71 9.65 22.12
C GLU A 2 4.82 10.48 21.18
N LEU A 3 3.62 9.98 20.88
CA LEU A 3 2.66 10.68 20.04
C LEU A 3 1.67 11.48 20.90
N GLU A 4 1.24 12.62 20.37
CA GLU A 4 0.22 13.49 20.93
C GLU A 4 -0.96 13.62 19.95
N LEU A 5 -2.18 13.40 20.44
CA LEU A 5 -3.41 13.55 19.67
C LEU A 5 -3.68 15.04 19.40
N ILE A 6 -3.82 15.42 18.13
CA ILE A 6 -4.15 16.80 17.75
C ILE A 6 -5.55 16.94 17.16
N ARG A 7 -6.08 15.89 16.53
CA ARG A 7 -7.39 15.93 15.90
C ARG A 7 -8.06 14.56 15.92
N LYS A 8 -9.34 14.53 16.25
CA LYS A 8 -10.22 13.37 16.05
C LYS A 8 -11.23 13.71 14.98
N ILE A 9 -11.37 12.83 13.99
CA ILE A 9 -12.27 13.00 12.86
C ILE A 9 -13.31 11.89 12.95
N ASN A 10 -14.56 12.28 13.20
CA ASN A 10 -15.65 11.32 13.29
C ASN A 10 -16.15 10.98 11.89
N ILE A 11 -16.46 9.71 11.69
CA ILE A 11 -17.00 9.17 10.45
C ILE A 11 -18.47 8.85 10.72
N THR A 12 -19.35 9.34 9.85
CA THR A 12 -20.73 8.88 9.80
C THR A 12 -20.74 7.55 9.04
N ALA A 13 -20.31 6.47 9.70
CA ALA A 13 -20.29 5.16 9.07
C ALA A 13 -21.73 4.68 8.88
N ASN A 14 -22.19 4.64 7.62
CA ASN A 14 -23.36 3.85 7.28
C ASN A 14 -22.96 2.37 7.35
N ALA A 15 -23.86 1.48 7.78
CA ALA A 15 -23.53 0.07 8.00
C ALA A 15 -23.03 -0.65 6.73
N ASP A 16 -23.36 -0.09 5.57
CA ASP A 16 -23.11 -0.65 4.24
C ASP A 16 -21.87 -0.05 3.54
N VAL A 17 -21.04 0.71 4.28
CA VAL A 17 -19.79 1.31 3.77
C VAL A 17 -18.57 0.47 4.14
N GLN A 18 -17.79 0.09 3.13
CA GLN A 18 -16.51 -0.58 3.31
C GLN A 18 -15.35 0.34 2.93
N TYR A 19 -14.57 0.77 3.93
CA TYR A 19 -13.34 1.53 3.71
C TYR A 19 -12.21 0.62 3.22
N HIS A 20 -11.74 0.89 2.00
CA HIS A 20 -10.64 0.16 1.37
C HIS A 20 -9.29 0.73 1.77
N ARG A 21 -9.15 2.07 1.78
CA ARG A 21 -7.90 2.74 2.17
C ARG A 21 -8.16 4.15 2.69
N LEU A 22 -7.37 4.56 3.68
CA LEU A 22 -7.23 5.98 4.06
C LEU A 22 -5.78 6.39 3.83
N MET A 23 -5.57 7.64 3.44
CA MET A 23 -4.25 8.22 3.22
C MET A 23 -4.17 9.62 3.80
N LEU A 24 -2.97 10.00 4.23
CA LEU A 24 -2.65 11.34 4.69
C LEU A 24 -1.84 12.07 3.62
N LEU A 25 -2.36 13.20 3.15
CA LEU A 25 -1.70 14.04 2.15
C LEU A 25 -0.66 14.95 2.79
N GLN A 26 0.21 15.54 1.96
CA GLN A 26 1.22 16.50 2.41
C GLN A 26 0.63 17.72 3.12
N SER A 27 -0.55 18.18 2.71
CA SER A 27 -1.29 19.26 3.38
C SER A 27 -1.75 18.90 4.81
N GLY A 28 -1.71 17.62 5.19
CA GLY A 28 -2.32 17.10 6.40
C GLY A 28 -3.81 16.75 6.23
N MET A 29 -4.35 16.87 5.02
CA MET A 29 -5.70 16.40 4.68
C MET A 29 -5.74 14.87 4.66
N VAL A 30 -6.84 14.30 5.15
CA VAL A 30 -7.09 12.86 5.05
C VAL A 30 -8.04 12.60 3.90
N VAL A 31 -7.71 11.63 3.08
CA VAL A 31 -8.58 11.11 2.01
C VAL A 31 -8.93 9.67 2.31
N ALA A 32 -10.22 9.34 2.21
CA ALA A 32 -10.70 7.97 2.38
C ALA A 32 -11.34 7.46 1.10
N PHE A 33 -10.94 6.26 0.67
CA PHE A 33 -11.51 5.55 -0.45
C PHE A 33 -12.34 4.37 0.06
N TYR A 34 -13.61 4.33 -0.34
CA TYR A 34 -14.56 3.32 0.11
C TYR A 34 -15.55 2.95 -0.99
N SER A 35 -16.18 1.78 -0.84
CA SER A 35 -17.35 1.40 -1.63
C SER A 35 -18.62 1.48 -0.79
N ASP A 36 -19.72 1.81 -1.46
CA ASP A 36 -21.07 1.68 -0.92
C ASP A 36 -21.78 0.54 -1.66
N ASP A 37 -22.08 -0.55 -0.94
CA ASP A 37 -22.66 -1.76 -1.50
C ASP A 37 -24.11 -1.56 -1.98
N ASN A 38 -24.85 -0.59 -1.41
CA ASN A 38 -26.22 -0.29 -1.85
C ASN A 38 -26.24 0.43 -3.20
N GLU A 39 -25.25 1.30 -3.43
CA GLU A 39 -25.16 2.08 -4.66
C GLU A 39 -24.26 1.44 -5.72
N GLY A 40 -23.48 0.42 -5.36
CA GLY A 40 -22.56 -0.27 -6.26
C GLY A 40 -21.48 0.65 -6.83
N CYS A 41 -21.07 1.68 -6.08
CA CYS A 41 -20.10 2.67 -6.53
C CYS A 41 -19.05 3.00 -5.47
N TYR A 42 -17.97 3.65 -5.92
CA TYR A 42 -16.87 4.07 -5.07
C TYR A 42 -16.88 5.57 -4.84
N TYR A 43 -16.30 5.95 -3.71
CA TYR A 43 -16.24 7.31 -3.22
C TYR A 43 -14.84 7.70 -2.76
N LEU A 44 -14.53 8.99 -2.92
CA LEU A 44 -13.44 9.66 -2.22
C LEU A 44 -14.02 10.70 -1.26
N ASP A 45 -13.80 10.47 0.02
CA ASP A 45 -14.08 11.48 1.06
C ASP A 45 -12.84 12.29 1.35
N TRP A 46 -12.99 13.61 1.29
CA TRP A 46 -11.94 14.57 1.60
C TRP A 46 -12.27 15.26 2.91
N TYR A 47 -11.46 14.98 3.93
CA TYR A 47 -11.68 15.50 5.27
C TYR A 47 -10.96 16.84 5.46
N THR A 48 -11.69 17.90 5.15
CA THR A 48 -11.21 19.28 5.22
C THR A 48 -11.39 19.86 6.62
N ASN A 49 -10.97 21.12 6.82
CA ASN A 49 -11.24 21.84 8.07
C ASN A 49 -12.70 22.28 8.19
N SER A 50 -13.42 22.43 7.08
CA SER A 50 -14.83 22.85 7.02
C SER A 50 -15.84 21.71 7.07
N GLY A 51 -15.38 20.46 6.90
CA GLY A 51 -16.27 19.29 6.87
C GLY A 51 -15.73 18.19 5.94
N VAL A 52 -16.63 17.31 5.51
CA VAL A 52 -16.31 16.22 4.58
C VAL A 52 -16.90 16.54 3.21
N GLU A 53 -16.07 16.55 2.18
CA GLU A 53 -16.50 16.61 0.79
C GLU A 53 -16.56 15.18 0.25
N ASN A 54 -17.77 14.71 -0.06
CA ASN A 54 -18.01 13.34 -0.53
C ASN A 54 -18.04 13.35 -2.05
N VAL A 55 -17.10 12.67 -2.70
CA VAL A 55 -16.99 12.64 -4.16
C VAL A 55 -17.31 11.25 -4.67
N ARG A 56 -18.41 11.13 -5.41
CA ARG A 56 -18.72 9.91 -6.16
C ARG A 56 -17.80 9.79 -7.37
N ILE A 57 -17.20 8.62 -7.55
CA ILE A 57 -16.36 8.33 -8.71
C ILE A 57 -17.26 7.81 -9.84
N ALA A 58 -17.54 8.66 -10.83
CA ALA A 58 -18.34 8.32 -12.00
C ALA A 58 -17.50 7.67 -13.12
N ASP A 59 -18.17 6.92 -14.01
CA ASP A 59 -17.59 6.32 -15.22
C ASP A 59 -16.35 5.46 -14.96
N PHE A 60 -16.36 4.73 -13.85
CA PHE A 60 -15.23 3.95 -13.39
C PHE A 60 -15.47 2.46 -13.61
N THR A 61 -14.72 1.86 -14.53
CA THR A 61 -14.77 0.42 -14.83
C THR A 61 -13.95 -0.32 -13.79
N TYR A 62 -14.54 -1.32 -13.14
CA TYR A 62 -13.83 -2.18 -12.18
C TYR A 62 -14.34 -3.63 -12.24
N ASP A 63 -13.50 -4.56 -11.80
CA ASP A 63 -13.88 -5.93 -11.47
C ASP A 63 -14.03 -6.03 -9.95
N VAL A 64 -15.15 -6.59 -9.47
CA VAL A 64 -15.41 -6.79 -8.04
C VAL A 64 -14.37 -7.71 -7.36
N PHE A 65 -13.69 -8.55 -8.14
CA PHE A 65 -12.59 -9.41 -7.68
C PHE A 65 -11.22 -8.76 -7.82
N ASP A 66 -11.17 -7.58 -8.45
CA ASP A 66 -9.97 -6.79 -8.66
C ASP A 66 -10.18 -5.34 -8.14
N PRO A 67 -10.16 -5.16 -6.81
CA PRO A 67 -10.52 -3.89 -6.22
C PRO A 67 -9.56 -2.80 -6.71
N PRO A 68 -10.09 -1.59 -6.97
CA PRO A 68 -9.26 -0.45 -7.31
C PRO A 68 -8.28 -0.13 -6.21
N THR A 69 -7.16 0.42 -6.61
CA THR A 69 -6.11 0.84 -5.71
C THR A 69 -6.06 2.37 -5.64
N LEU A 70 -6.23 2.90 -4.43
CA LEU A 70 -5.95 4.30 -4.10
C LEU A 70 -4.43 4.48 -3.94
N PHE A 71 -3.87 5.51 -4.56
CA PHE A 71 -2.45 5.88 -4.47
C PHE A 71 -2.27 7.39 -4.43
N GLN A 72 -1.07 7.85 -4.09
CA GLN A 72 -0.72 9.27 -4.19
C GLN A 72 0.72 9.45 -4.64
N PHE A 73 0.99 10.63 -5.19
CA PHE A 73 2.30 11.17 -5.50
C PHE A 73 2.21 12.70 -5.42
N PRO A 74 3.32 13.47 -5.48
CA PRO A 74 3.29 14.91 -5.19
C PRO A 74 2.18 15.68 -5.93
N GLY A 75 1.21 16.20 -5.16
CA GLY A 75 0.10 17.01 -5.65
C GLY A 75 -1.14 16.24 -6.14
N TYR A 76 -1.09 14.91 -6.21
CA TYR A 76 -2.16 14.11 -6.80
C TYR A 76 -2.60 12.93 -5.93
N VAL A 77 -3.90 12.72 -5.89
CA VAL A 77 -4.53 11.49 -5.40
C VAL A 77 -5.04 10.73 -6.60
N GLY A 78 -4.63 9.48 -6.74
CA GLY A 78 -4.94 8.66 -7.89
C GLY A 78 -5.73 7.41 -7.54
N ILE A 79 -6.55 6.96 -8.48
CA ILE A 79 -7.21 5.66 -8.44
C ILE A 79 -6.88 4.90 -9.71
N TYR A 80 -6.55 3.62 -9.54
CA TYR A 80 -6.27 2.69 -10.62
C TYR A 80 -7.06 1.39 -10.46
N ALA A 81 -7.68 0.91 -11.53
CA ALA A 81 -8.12 -0.47 -11.68
C ALA A 81 -7.49 -1.08 -12.93
N THR A 82 -7.10 -2.34 -12.83
CA THR A 82 -6.60 -3.15 -13.96
C THR A 82 -7.62 -3.21 -15.09
N SER A 83 -8.89 -3.46 -14.75
CA SER A 83 -10.02 -3.44 -15.67
C SER A 83 -10.27 -2.00 -16.14
N GLY A 84 -9.79 -1.67 -17.34
CA GLY A 84 -9.96 -0.35 -17.95
C GLY A 84 -8.66 0.34 -18.33
N ASN A 85 -7.52 -0.11 -17.81
CA ASN A 85 -6.18 0.41 -18.12
C ASN A 85 -6.09 1.95 -18.11
N MET A 86 -6.75 2.57 -17.13
CA MET A 86 -6.91 4.02 -17.01
C MET A 86 -6.73 4.45 -15.55
N LEU A 87 -6.16 5.65 -15.39
CA LEU A 87 -5.96 6.32 -14.10
C LEU A 87 -6.92 7.49 -13.98
N TYR A 88 -7.37 7.74 -12.76
CA TYR A 88 -8.19 8.90 -12.40
C TYR A 88 -7.42 9.69 -11.35
N LEU A 89 -6.96 10.89 -11.70
CA LEU A 89 -6.18 11.75 -10.82
C LEU A 89 -7.01 12.94 -10.34
N PHE A 90 -6.99 13.17 -9.05
CA PHE A 90 -7.64 14.25 -8.34
C PHE A 90 -6.60 15.12 -7.66
N THR A 91 -6.97 16.37 -7.37
CA THR A 91 -6.16 17.28 -6.57
C THR A 91 -7.02 17.82 -5.43
N GLU A 92 -6.40 18.46 -4.44
CA GLU A 92 -7.18 19.11 -3.37
C GLU A 92 -8.06 20.26 -3.90
N GLU A 93 -7.65 20.86 -5.02
CA GLU A 93 -8.34 21.98 -5.68
C GLU A 93 -9.47 21.49 -6.61
N GLU A 94 -9.24 20.40 -7.35
CA GLU A 94 -10.21 19.76 -8.23
C GLU A 94 -10.45 18.31 -7.80
N LYS A 95 -11.54 18.13 -7.06
CA LYS A 95 -11.92 16.85 -6.46
C LYS A 95 -13.01 16.12 -7.24
N THR A 96 -13.71 16.78 -8.17
CA THR A 96 -14.92 16.24 -8.82
C THR A 96 -14.70 15.88 -10.28
N GLN A 97 -13.74 16.52 -10.94
CA GLN A 97 -13.41 16.31 -12.35
C GLN A 97 -12.00 15.73 -12.46
N PRO A 98 -11.83 14.40 -12.32
CA PRO A 98 -10.51 13.80 -12.37
C PRO A 98 -9.87 13.96 -13.75
N ILE A 99 -8.55 14.14 -13.75
CA ILE A 99 -7.74 13.98 -14.95
C ILE A 99 -7.71 12.49 -15.27
N ARG A 100 -8.26 12.12 -16.43
CA ARG A 100 -8.25 10.75 -16.93
C ARG A 100 -7.01 10.53 -17.79
N ILE A 101 -6.20 9.54 -17.43
CA ILE A 101 -4.96 9.20 -18.14
C ILE A 101 -5.02 7.74 -18.58
N SER A 102 -4.88 7.49 -19.88
CA SER A 102 -4.74 6.14 -20.42
C SER A 102 -3.31 5.64 -20.24
N ILE A 103 -3.17 4.37 -19.91
CA ILE A 103 -1.87 3.71 -19.87
C ILE A 103 -1.56 3.15 -21.26
N SER A 104 -0.41 3.51 -21.84
CA SER A 104 -0.08 3.24 -23.25
C SER A 104 0.22 1.77 -23.54
N ASN A 105 0.73 1.04 -22.56
CA ASN A 105 1.02 -0.39 -22.63
C ASN A 105 0.21 -1.20 -21.61
N MET A 106 0.36 -2.51 -21.63
CA MET A 106 -0.37 -3.44 -20.77
C MET A 106 0.60 -4.25 -19.92
N LEU A 107 0.14 -4.66 -18.74
CA LEU A 107 0.85 -5.67 -17.95
C LEU A 107 0.80 -7.02 -18.67
N PRO A 108 1.86 -7.83 -18.56
CA PRO A 108 1.90 -9.13 -19.21
C PRO A 108 0.96 -10.13 -18.51
N GLY A 109 0.48 -11.10 -19.29
CA GLY A 109 -0.11 -12.31 -18.71
C GLY A 109 0.97 -13.23 -18.16
N ILE A 110 0.65 -13.99 -17.11
CA ILE A 110 1.53 -15.02 -16.55
C ILE A 110 1.09 -16.39 -17.07
N GLN A 111 2.02 -17.13 -17.68
CA GLN A 111 1.78 -18.47 -18.18
C GLN A 111 1.71 -19.48 -17.03
N TYR A 112 0.62 -20.24 -17.00
CA TYR A 112 0.44 -21.47 -16.23
C TYR A 112 0.41 -22.68 -17.17
N PRO A 113 0.54 -23.93 -16.69
CA PRO A 113 0.62 -25.10 -17.58
C PRO A 113 -0.49 -25.21 -18.62
N GLU A 114 -1.73 -24.82 -18.28
CA GLU A 114 -2.91 -25.00 -19.14
C GLU A 114 -3.61 -23.70 -19.55
N PHE A 115 -3.21 -22.56 -18.98
CA PHE A 115 -3.85 -21.27 -19.24
C PHE A 115 -2.87 -20.13 -18.99
N LYS A 116 -3.21 -18.93 -19.44
CA LYS A 116 -2.56 -17.69 -19.01
C LYS A 116 -3.47 -16.94 -18.05
N LYS A 117 -2.88 -16.20 -17.12
CA LYS A 117 -3.64 -15.43 -16.14
C LYS A 117 -3.13 -14.00 -16.08
N GLU A 118 -4.05 -13.05 -16.05
CA GLU A 118 -3.75 -11.64 -15.84
C GLU A 118 -3.38 -11.37 -14.38
N LEU A 119 -2.49 -10.41 -14.18
CA LEU A 119 -2.18 -9.89 -12.86
C LEU A 119 -3.37 -9.09 -12.34
N SER A 120 -3.71 -9.26 -11.06
CA SER A 120 -4.75 -8.47 -10.39
C SER A 120 -4.18 -7.59 -9.30
N ASN A 121 -4.79 -6.44 -9.08
CA ASN A 121 -4.37 -5.47 -8.06
C ASN A 121 -4.36 -6.09 -6.68
N TYR A 122 -3.37 -5.68 -5.91
CA TYR A 122 -3.44 -5.73 -4.47
C TYR A 122 -4.13 -4.49 -3.91
N VAL A 123 -4.70 -4.62 -2.71
CA VAL A 123 -5.49 -3.56 -2.06
C VAL A 123 -4.68 -2.30 -1.76
N TYR A 124 -3.34 -2.41 -1.69
CA TYR A 124 -2.44 -1.26 -1.57
C TYR A 124 -1.59 -1.08 -2.82
N ALA A 125 -1.42 0.18 -3.21
CA ALA A 125 -0.30 0.61 -4.03
C ALA A 125 0.88 0.93 -3.12
N GLY A 126 2.07 0.78 -3.69
CA GLY A 126 3.30 1.30 -3.13
C GLY A 126 3.28 2.81 -2.91
N SER A 127 4.23 3.30 -2.12
CA SER A 127 4.39 4.72 -1.81
C SER A 127 5.48 5.32 -2.70
N THR A 128 5.40 6.62 -2.98
CA THR A 128 6.41 7.30 -3.80
C THR A 128 6.56 8.78 -3.46
N ASP A 129 7.75 9.33 -3.69
CA ASP A 129 8.02 10.78 -3.69
C ASP A 129 8.10 11.38 -5.10
N SER A 130 7.79 10.60 -6.13
CA SER A 130 7.90 10.98 -7.54
C SER A 130 6.72 10.51 -8.38
N ASP A 131 6.75 10.79 -9.68
CA ASP A 131 5.79 10.29 -10.68
C ASP A 131 5.99 8.81 -11.07
N PHE A 132 6.85 8.09 -10.36
CA PHE A 132 7.06 6.65 -10.49
C PHE A 132 6.38 5.91 -9.33
N ILE A 133 5.25 5.27 -9.61
CA ILE A 133 4.41 4.61 -8.59
C ILE A 133 4.62 3.10 -8.70
N PRO A 134 5.05 2.41 -7.62
CA PRO A 134 5.07 0.95 -7.62
C PRO A 134 3.68 0.38 -7.28
N PHE A 135 3.02 -0.27 -8.23
CA PHE A 135 1.77 -1.00 -7.99
C PHE A 135 2.03 -2.46 -7.66
N LEU A 136 1.29 -3.01 -6.69
CA LEU A 136 1.46 -4.37 -6.20
C LEU A 136 0.44 -5.30 -6.84
N PHE A 137 0.87 -6.47 -7.30
CA PHE A 137 0.03 -7.41 -8.04
C PHE A 137 0.08 -8.83 -7.51
N LYS A 138 -1.10 -9.47 -7.53
CA LYS A 138 -1.33 -10.88 -7.23
C LYS A 138 -1.35 -11.66 -8.54
N ASP A 139 -0.88 -12.90 -8.52
CA ASP A 139 -1.00 -13.81 -9.66
C ASP A 139 -2.05 -14.92 -9.45
N SER A 140 -2.24 -15.37 -8.21
CA SER A 140 -3.06 -16.54 -7.87
C SER A 140 -3.43 -16.63 -6.39
N GLY A 141 -2.67 -15.96 -5.52
CA GLY A 141 -2.92 -15.91 -4.09
C GLY A 141 -3.62 -14.63 -3.62
N LEU A 142 -3.80 -14.54 -2.30
CA LEU A 142 -4.34 -13.36 -1.62
C LEU A 142 -3.33 -12.21 -1.52
N LEU A 143 -2.04 -12.52 -1.68
CA LEU A 143 -0.95 -11.58 -1.46
C LEU A 143 -0.20 -11.26 -2.73
N PRO A 144 0.38 -10.04 -2.81
CA PRO A 144 1.17 -9.63 -3.94
C PRO A 144 2.50 -10.38 -3.95
N VAL A 145 2.90 -10.81 -5.13
CA VAL A 145 4.21 -11.46 -5.39
C VAL A 145 4.95 -10.74 -6.53
N TYR A 146 4.28 -9.76 -7.15
CA TYR A 146 4.83 -8.86 -8.14
C TYR A 146 4.63 -7.41 -7.70
N PHE A 147 5.49 -6.52 -8.18
CA PHE A 147 5.16 -5.11 -8.30
C PHE A 147 5.59 -4.58 -9.67
N ALA A 148 4.84 -3.64 -10.24
CA ALA A 148 5.19 -2.97 -11.47
C ALA A 148 5.35 -1.47 -11.24
N GLU A 149 6.33 -0.85 -11.90
CA GLU A 149 6.56 0.59 -11.82
C GLU A 149 5.79 1.29 -12.94
N LEU A 150 4.86 2.17 -12.56
CA LEU A 150 4.10 3.02 -13.46
C LEU A 150 4.70 4.42 -13.47
N LYS A 151 5.09 4.92 -14.63
CA LYS A 151 5.44 6.33 -14.80
C LYS A 151 4.21 7.10 -15.26
N ILE A 152 3.92 8.24 -14.62
CA ILE A 152 2.77 9.09 -14.94
C ILE A 152 3.26 10.47 -15.38
N ASP A 153 2.99 10.86 -16.62
CA ASP A 153 3.17 12.24 -17.07
C ASP A 153 1.82 12.96 -17.10
N VAL A 154 1.58 13.82 -16.11
CA VAL A 154 0.32 14.54 -15.98
C VAL A 154 0.19 15.63 -17.06
N ALA A 155 1.29 16.25 -17.47
CA ALA A 155 1.28 17.32 -18.48
C ALA A 155 0.92 16.75 -19.86
N ASP A 156 1.53 15.62 -20.22
CA ASP A 156 1.27 14.91 -21.47
C ASP A 156 0.04 14.00 -21.40
N ARG A 157 -0.59 13.89 -20.22
CA ARG A 157 -1.73 12.98 -19.93
C ARG A 157 -1.44 11.55 -20.40
N SER A 158 -0.25 11.07 -20.10
CA SER A 158 0.22 9.75 -20.49
C SER A 158 0.72 8.97 -19.27
N ALA A 159 0.59 7.65 -19.33
CA ALA A 159 1.20 6.77 -18.34
C ALA A 159 1.71 5.50 -19.03
N GLN A 160 2.76 4.91 -18.49
CA GLN A 160 3.32 3.66 -19.02
C GLN A 160 3.92 2.81 -17.91
N TRP A 161 3.69 1.50 -18.00
CA TRP A 161 4.40 0.52 -17.18
C TRP A 161 5.83 0.40 -17.69
N LEU A 162 6.80 0.51 -16.79
CA LEU A 162 8.22 0.43 -17.14
C LEU A 162 8.79 -0.95 -16.85
N THR A 163 8.51 -1.47 -15.67
CA THR A 163 9.11 -2.72 -15.19
C THR A 163 8.07 -3.56 -14.49
N LEU A 164 8.24 -4.89 -14.58
CA LEU A 164 7.58 -5.86 -13.71
C LEU A 164 8.63 -6.60 -12.91
N ASN A 165 8.55 -6.49 -11.60
CA ASN A 165 9.45 -7.12 -10.66
C ASN A 165 8.76 -8.25 -9.93
N HIS A 166 9.42 -9.40 -9.91
CA HIS A 166 9.21 -10.51 -9.00
C HIS A 166 10.46 -10.64 -8.15
N TRP A 167 10.41 -11.33 -7.02
CA TRP A 167 11.59 -11.51 -6.16
C TRP A 167 12.86 -11.89 -6.92
N ASN A 168 13.88 -11.02 -6.90
CA ASN A 168 15.15 -11.12 -7.64
C ASN A 168 15.05 -11.27 -9.16
N HIS A 169 13.92 -10.90 -9.77
CA HIS A 169 13.69 -10.94 -11.21
C HIS A 169 13.03 -9.65 -11.67
N ARG A 170 13.69 -8.94 -12.58
CA ARG A 170 13.15 -7.75 -13.25
C ARG A 170 12.91 -8.04 -14.72
N HIS A 171 11.77 -7.58 -15.20
CA HIS A 171 11.40 -7.63 -16.60
C HIS A 171 11.10 -6.19 -17.05
N GLU A 172 11.82 -5.72 -18.05
CA GLU A 172 11.47 -4.47 -18.73
C GLU A 172 10.19 -4.69 -19.54
N LEU A 173 9.26 -3.76 -19.47
CA LEU A 173 7.99 -3.83 -20.19
C LEU A 173 8.10 -3.00 -21.47
N SER A 174 7.68 -3.61 -22.58
CA SER A 174 7.70 -2.99 -23.90
C SER A 174 6.28 -2.68 -24.39
N ASP A 175 6.18 -2.08 -25.57
CA ASP A 175 4.90 -1.82 -26.23
C ASP A 175 4.29 -3.14 -26.73
N GLY A 176 3.43 -3.76 -25.92
CA GLY A 176 2.67 -4.93 -26.33
C GLY A 176 2.21 -5.82 -25.16
N ALA A 177 1.15 -6.60 -25.40
CA ALA A 177 0.77 -7.65 -24.47
C ALA A 177 1.74 -8.83 -24.59
N GLU A 178 2.64 -8.95 -23.62
CA GLU A 178 3.54 -10.10 -23.50
C GLU A 178 2.91 -11.20 -22.61
N VAL A 179 3.39 -12.43 -22.78
CA VAL A 179 3.10 -13.53 -21.84
C VAL A 179 4.42 -14.01 -21.26
N LEU A 180 4.58 -13.83 -19.94
CA LEU A 180 5.76 -14.22 -19.22
C LEU A 180 5.60 -15.62 -18.64
N GLN A 181 6.69 -16.39 -18.66
CA GLN A 181 6.75 -17.65 -17.93
C GLN A 181 6.75 -17.36 -16.44
N LYS A 182 5.88 -18.05 -15.68
CA LYS A 182 5.92 -17.96 -14.23
C LYS A 182 7.31 -18.36 -13.73
N PRO A 183 7.98 -17.54 -12.89
CA PRO A 183 9.26 -17.91 -12.31
C PRO A 183 9.18 -19.29 -11.64
N SER A 184 10.18 -20.14 -11.90
CA SER A 184 10.25 -21.49 -11.33
C SER A 184 10.51 -21.48 -9.83
N GLN A 185 11.10 -20.39 -9.33
CA GLN A 185 11.36 -20.17 -7.91
C GLN A 185 10.05 -19.97 -7.15
N LYS A 186 10.04 -20.40 -5.88
CA LYS A 186 8.89 -20.19 -5.01
C LYS A 186 8.61 -18.70 -4.85
N PRO A 187 7.32 -18.29 -4.86
CA PRO A 187 6.95 -16.90 -4.75
C PRO A 187 7.31 -16.38 -3.36
N PHE A 188 7.98 -15.22 -3.32
CA PHE A 188 8.10 -14.41 -2.11
C PHE A 188 7.02 -13.35 -2.16
N THR A 189 6.34 -13.14 -1.03
CA THR A 189 5.36 -12.07 -0.92
C THR A 189 6.10 -10.73 -0.84
N LEU A 190 5.64 -9.77 -1.63
CA LEU A 190 6.12 -8.39 -1.64
C LEU A 190 5.05 -7.50 -1.00
N LEU A 191 5.02 -7.45 0.35
CA LEU A 191 3.95 -6.79 1.09
C LEU A 191 3.76 -5.31 0.74
N HIS A 192 4.86 -4.62 0.49
CA HIS A 192 4.84 -3.23 0.06
C HIS A 192 6.09 -2.87 -0.72
N ALA A 193 5.97 -1.84 -1.56
CA ALA A 193 7.08 -1.21 -2.25
C ALA A 193 7.08 0.30 -1.98
N LEU A 194 8.25 0.91 -2.06
CA LEU A 194 8.47 2.36 -1.97
C LEU A 194 9.47 2.75 -3.05
N ASN A 195 9.13 3.74 -3.86
CA ASN A 195 10.10 4.45 -4.69
C ASN A 195 10.44 5.78 -4.00
N LYS A 196 11.70 6.00 -3.63
CA LYS A 196 12.12 7.21 -2.93
C LYS A 196 13.50 7.62 -3.39
N ASN A 197 13.69 8.87 -3.79
CA ASN A 197 14.98 9.37 -4.28
C ASN A 197 15.59 8.44 -5.36
N GLU A 198 14.77 8.02 -6.33
CA GLU A 198 15.15 7.10 -7.42
C GLU A 198 15.61 5.71 -6.95
N GLN A 199 15.29 5.34 -5.71
CA GLN A 199 15.61 4.04 -5.12
C GLN A 199 14.34 3.26 -4.81
N THR A 200 14.35 1.97 -5.17
CA THR A 200 13.23 1.07 -4.92
C THR A 200 13.50 0.21 -3.70
N TYR A 201 12.65 0.38 -2.69
CA TYR A 201 12.63 -0.39 -1.45
C TYR A 201 11.47 -1.38 -1.51
N ILE A 202 11.69 -2.59 -1.05
CA ILE A 202 10.64 -3.58 -0.89
C ILE A 202 10.62 -4.13 0.53
N PHE A 203 9.43 -4.37 1.04
CA PHE A 203 9.26 -5.19 2.23
C PHE A 203 8.68 -6.53 1.83
N SER A 204 9.40 -7.60 2.18
CA SER A 204 9.06 -8.95 1.75
C SER A 204 8.94 -9.89 2.93
N ILE A 205 8.05 -10.87 2.79
CA ILE A 205 7.91 -11.97 3.75
C ILE A 205 7.88 -13.28 2.99
N GLY A 206 8.45 -14.33 3.57
CA GLY A 206 8.40 -15.65 2.94
C GLY A 206 9.26 -16.70 3.62
N ASP A 207 8.99 -17.94 3.23
CA ASP A 207 9.87 -19.07 3.40
C ASP A 207 10.73 -19.18 2.13
N ARG A 208 12.00 -19.57 2.25
CA ARG A 208 12.77 -19.97 1.06
C ARG A 208 12.15 -21.20 0.38
N ASP A 209 11.29 -21.93 1.11
CA ASP A 209 10.71 -23.21 0.76
C ASP A 209 9.17 -23.39 0.85
N GLY A 210 8.36 -22.36 1.08
CA GLY A 210 6.94 -22.53 1.41
C GLY A 210 6.05 -21.27 1.32
N GLY A 211 4.82 -21.43 0.82
CA GLY A 211 3.86 -20.32 0.71
C GLY A 211 3.34 -19.75 2.05
N TYR A 212 2.61 -18.64 1.96
CA TYR A 212 2.05 -17.85 3.07
C TYR A 212 1.21 -18.65 4.09
N LEU A 213 1.27 -18.24 5.37
CA LEU A 213 0.53 -18.79 6.53
C LEU A 213 0.77 -20.27 6.88
N LYS A 214 1.78 -20.91 6.30
CA LYS A 214 2.24 -22.24 6.73
C LYS A 214 3.42 -22.13 7.71
N TYR A 215 3.69 -23.20 8.45
CA TYR A 215 4.97 -23.37 9.15
C TYR A 215 6.10 -23.18 8.12
N GLY A 216 7.02 -22.23 8.33
CA GLY A 216 8.17 -22.03 7.43
C GLY A 216 8.52 -20.60 7.04
N MET A 217 7.77 -19.55 7.42
CA MET A 217 8.19 -18.19 7.07
C MET A 217 9.52 -17.81 7.76
N ASP A 218 10.62 -17.86 7.02
CA ASP A 218 11.95 -17.72 7.60
C ASP A 218 12.43 -16.27 7.68
N TYR A 219 11.83 -15.35 6.91
CA TYR A 219 12.31 -13.96 6.87
C TYR A 219 11.19 -12.93 6.67
N SER A 220 11.41 -11.76 7.26
CA SER A 220 10.66 -10.53 7.04
C SER A 220 11.69 -9.43 6.91
N ASP A 221 11.90 -8.99 5.67
CA ASP A 221 13.06 -8.22 5.27
C ASP A 221 12.65 -6.96 4.52
N LEU A 222 13.22 -5.83 4.95
CA LEU A 222 13.30 -4.60 4.16
C LEU A 222 14.57 -4.66 3.32
N CYS A 223 14.41 -4.58 2.00
CA CYS A 223 15.51 -4.63 1.05
C CYS A 223 15.52 -3.40 0.15
N LEU A 224 16.73 -2.94 -0.19
CA LEU A 224 16.97 -2.02 -1.28
C LEU A 224 17.26 -2.84 -2.55
N LEU A 225 16.58 -2.51 -3.63
CA LEU A 225 16.82 -3.13 -4.94
C LEU A 225 17.91 -2.39 -5.72
N GLY A 226 18.68 -3.16 -6.50
CA GLY A 226 19.55 -2.64 -7.54
C GLY A 226 18.76 -2.31 -8.81
N ALA A 227 19.40 -1.62 -9.75
CA ALA A 227 18.81 -1.32 -11.05
C ALA A 227 18.47 -2.60 -11.86
N ASP A 228 19.07 -3.74 -11.55
CA ASP A 228 18.72 -5.03 -12.17
C ASP A 228 17.55 -5.74 -11.46
N GLY A 229 16.91 -5.08 -10.48
CA GLY A 229 15.81 -5.57 -9.65
C GLY A 229 16.18 -6.71 -8.70
N LYS A 230 17.47 -6.98 -8.51
CA LYS A 230 17.95 -7.87 -7.46
C LYS A 230 18.14 -7.11 -6.16
N ILE A 231 18.12 -7.85 -5.04
CA ILE A 231 18.42 -7.27 -3.74
C ILE A 231 19.87 -6.81 -3.74
N LYS A 232 20.06 -5.51 -3.63
CA LYS A 232 21.37 -4.86 -3.47
C LYS A 232 21.81 -4.89 -2.02
N GLU A 233 20.90 -4.56 -1.11
CA GLU A 233 21.19 -4.47 0.32
C GLU A 233 19.97 -4.91 1.14
N LYS A 234 20.20 -5.65 2.23
CA LYS A 234 19.19 -5.92 3.24
C LYS A 234 19.34 -4.88 4.35
N LEU A 235 18.38 -3.95 4.43
CA LEU A 235 18.44 -2.82 5.36
C LEU A 235 17.97 -3.21 6.76
N PHE A 236 16.99 -4.11 6.83
CA PHE A 236 16.44 -4.58 8.09
C PHE A 236 15.91 -6.01 7.94
N SER A 237 16.10 -6.81 8.98
CA SER A 237 15.59 -8.17 9.06
C SER A 237 15.12 -8.45 10.47
N LEU A 238 13.94 -9.06 10.58
CA LEU A 238 13.45 -9.59 11.83
C LEU A 238 13.88 -11.04 12.07
N GLY A 239 14.65 -11.61 11.13
CA GLY A 239 15.08 -13.00 11.15
C GLY A 239 13.92 -13.98 11.04
N ALA A 240 14.13 -15.20 11.56
CA ALA A 240 13.15 -16.28 11.55
C ALA A 240 11.84 -15.89 12.25
N LEU A 241 10.72 -16.06 11.54
CA LEU A 241 9.40 -15.79 12.11
C LEU A 241 8.94 -16.90 13.06
N ASN A 242 9.57 -18.08 13.00
CA ASN A 242 9.32 -19.17 13.93
C ASN A 242 10.40 -19.21 15.03
N LYS A 243 10.00 -18.93 16.28
CA LYS A 243 10.85 -19.06 17.48
C LYS A 243 10.36 -20.21 18.37
N GLY A 244 10.18 -21.40 17.78
CA GLY A 244 9.71 -22.62 18.47
C GLY A 244 8.18 -22.73 18.50
N ALA A 245 7.57 -22.64 19.69
CA ALA A 245 6.10 -22.70 19.83
C ALA A 245 5.40 -21.35 19.50
N LYS A 246 6.17 -20.29 19.25
CA LYS A 246 5.64 -18.93 18.98
C LYS A 246 5.80 -18.58 17.51
N LYS A 247 4.69 -18.13 16.91
CA LYS A 247 4.68 -17.49 15.59
C LYS A 247 4.94 -15.99 15.77
N GLY A 248 5.81 -15.45 14.93
CA GLY A 248 6.08 -14.04 14.76
C GLY A 248 5.90 -13.63 13.31
N GLY A 249 6.19 -12.37 13.01
CA GLY A 249 6.05 -11.80 11.68
C GLY A 249 5.48 -10.41 11.74
N LYS A 250 5.93 -9.53 10.85
CA LYS A 250 5.45 -8.17 10.76
C LYS A 250 4.91 -7.92 9.36
N GLU A 251 3.71 -7.38 9.29
CA GLU A 251 3.24 -6.69 8.11
C GLU A 251 3.92 -5.33 8.02
N CYS A 252 4.02 -4.79 6.82
CA CYS A 252 4.64 -3.50 6.57
C CYS A 252 3.76 -2.66 5.64
N LEU A 253 3.56 -1.40 6.02
CA LEU A 253 3.10 -0.34 5.12
C LEU A 253 4.19 0.74 5.07
N PHE A 254 4.59 1.16 3.88
CA PHE A 254 5.42 2.37 3.79
C PHE A 254 4.52 3.59 3.91
N SER A 255 4.87 4.51 4.81
CA SER A 255 4.16 5.78 4.93
C SER A 255 4.19 6.54 3.60
N SER A 256 3.15 7.31 3.32
CA SER A 256 3.04 8.13 2.12
C SER A 256 4.17 9.16 1.97
N SER A 257 4.72 9.65 3.08
CA SER A 257 5.94 10.50 3.05
C SER A 257 7.24 9.76 2.73
N GLY A 258 7.23 8.43 2.59
CA GLY A 258 8.43 7.62 2.42
C GLY A 258 9.42 7.65 3.60
N SER A 259 9.04 8.24 4.74
CA SER A 259 9.93 8.40 5.90
C SER A 259 10.01 7.14 6.76
N TYR A 260 8.90 6.39 6.86
CA TYR A 260 8.80 5.24 7.75
C TYR A 260 8.24 4.00 7.04
N ALA A 261 8.77 2.83 7.41
CA ALA A 261 8.04 1.57 7.34
C ALA A 261 7.28 1.36 8.65
N ILE A 262 5.96 1.28 8.58
CA ILE A 262 5.07 1.00 9.70
C ILE A 262 4.96 -0.51 9.87
N LEU A 263 5.57 -1.04 10.92
CA LEU A 263 5.67 -2.47 11.17
C LEU A 263 4.60 -2.91 12.18
N THR A 264 3.72 -3.80 11.73
CA THR A 264 2.58 -4.29 12.52
C THR A 264 2.72 -5.79 12.81
N PRO A 265 2.60 -6.24 14.06
CA PRO A 265 2.58 -7.67 14.37
C PRO A 265 1.48 -8.43 13.61
N ALA A 266 1.87 -9.45 12.86
CA ALA A 266 0.94 -10.30 12.10
C ALA A 266 0.24 -11.35 13.01
N PHE A 267 0.83 -11.66 14.17
CA PHE A 267 0.30 -12.68 15.10
C PHE A 267 0.17 -12.14 16.52
N GLY A 268 -0.88 -12.53 17.23
CA GLY A 268 -1.07 -12.17 18.65
C GLY A 268 0.00 -12.76 19.58
N SER A 269 0.67 -13.84 19.18
CA SER A 269 1.78 -14.47 19.91
C SER A 269 3.13 -13.78 19.72
N ASP A 270 3.18 -12.72 18.90
CA ASP A 270 4.39 -12.00 18.55
C ASP A 270 5.03 -11.30 19.77
N ASP A 271 6.35 -11.08 19.72
CA ASP A 271 7.11 -10.50 20.82
C ASP A 271 6.79 -9.03 21.10
N TRP A 272 6.21 -8.31 20.14
CA TRP A 272 5.74 -6.93 20.34
C TRP A 272 4.34 -6.85 20.93
N LYS A 273 3.68 -8.00 21.21
CA LYS A 273 2.37 -8.08 21.89
C LYS A 273 1.31 -7.16 21.26
N GLY A 274 1.29 -7.08 19.94
CA GLY A 274 0.36 -6.24 19.17
C GLY A 274 0.77 -4.77 19.01
N SER A 275 1.85 -4.31 19.64
CA SER A 275 2.35 -2.94 19.49
C SER A 275 3.04 -2.75 18.14
N GLN A 276 2.76 -1.65 17.46
CA GLN A 276 3.47 -1.25 16.24
C GLN A 276 4.80 -0.58 16.57
N LYS A 277 5.73 -0.67 15.63
CA LYS A 277 6.96 0.12 15.61
C LYS A 277 7.13 0.77 14.26
N LEU A 278 7.93 1.84 14.22
CA LEU A 278 8.35 2.47 12.98
C LEU A 278 9.79 2.08 12.70
N LEU A 279 10.11 1.80 11.45
CA LEU A 279 11.48 1.76 10.99
C LEU A 279 11.70 3.04 10.17
N ASP A 280 12.56 3.92 10.66
CA ASP A 280 13.03 5.09 9.91
C ASP A 280 13.89 4.61 8.74
N ILE A 281 13.47 4.94 7.51
CA ILE A 281 14.10 4.43 6.30
C ILE A 281 15.49 5.02 6.10
N ASP A 282 15.67 6.31 6.42
CA ASP A 282 16.94 7.01 6.19
C ASP A 282 17.94 6.70 7.29
N ARG A 283 17.49 6.69 8.55
CA ARG A 283 18.34 6.41 9.72
C ARG A 283 18.56 4.92 9.93
N ARG A 284 17.71 4.07 9.34
CA ARG A 284 17.71 2.61 9.52
C ARG A 284 17.54 2.22 11.00
N GLU A 285 16.74 3.00 11.72
CA GLU A 285 16.53 2.88 13.15
C GLU A 285 15.11 2.40 13.45
N LEU A 286 15.00 1.39 14.31
CA LEU A 286 13.72 0.91 14.81
C LEU A 286 13.29 1.76 16.00
N ILE A 287 12.11 2.36 15.89
CA ILE A 287 11.56 3.33 16.83
C ILE A 287 10.35 2.70 17.55
N ASP A 288 10.46 2.63 18.88
CA ASP A 288 9.32 2.35 19.74
C ASP A 288 8.36 3.54 19.76
N VAL A 289 7.08 3.27 19.51
CA VAL A 289 6.03 4.29 19.51
C VAL A 289 5.11 4.12 20.72
N VAL A 290 4.86 5.22 21.42
CA VAL A 290 3.90 5.28 22.52
C VAL A 290 2.71 6.10 22.04
N LEU A 291 1.55 5.45 21.95
CA LEU A 291 0.29 6.08 21.53
C LEU A 291 -0.31 6.92 22.68
N PRO A 292 -1.08 7.98 22.37
CA PRO A 292 -1.80 8.74 23.38
C PRO A 292 -2.76 7.87 24.20
N LYS A 293 -3.05 8.30 25.43
CA LYS A 293 -4.00 7.61 26.31
C LYS A 293 -5.37 7.48 25.62
N GLY A 294 -5.92 6.27 25.63
CA GLY A 294 -7.21 5.96 25.00
C GLY A 294 -7.13 5.48 23.56
N LEU A 295 -5.94 5.47 22.94
CA LEU A 295 -5.71 5.01 21.57
C LEU A 295 -4.91 3.70 21.49
N SER A 296 -4.82 2.94 22.58
CA SER A 296 -4.03 1.69 22.62
C SER A 296 -4.54 0.60 21.69
N GLY A 297 -5.79 0.70 21.21
CA GLY A 297 -6.37 -0.21 20.23
C GLY A 297 -6.25 0.27 18.78
N ASP A 298 -5.75 1.49 18.56
CA ASP A 298 -5.63 2.09 17.24
C ASP A 298 -4.29 1.71 16.61
N LYS A 299 -4.27 1.66 15.27
CA LYS A 299 -3.08 1.40 14.48
C LYS A 299 -2.72 2.63 13.66
N ILE A 300 -1.44 2.97 13.64
CA ILE A 300 -0.84 3.88 12.67
C ILE A 300 -0.97 3.21 11.29
N ILE A 301 -1.51 3.96 10.33
CA ILE A 301 -1.67 3.49 8.95
C ILE A 301 -0.99 4.38 7.93
N ASP A 302 -0.64 5.61 8.32
CA ASP A 302 0.08 6.52 7.45
C ASP A 302 0.87 7.57 8.25
N HIS A 303 1.85 8.17 7.59
CA HIS A 303 2.57 9.35 8.07
C HIS A 303 2.88 10.28 6.91
N HIS A 304 2.56 11.57 7.09
CA HIS A 304 2.97 12.64 6.19
C HIS A 304 3.05 13.98 6.92
N ASN A 305 4.03 14.80 6.56
CA ASN A 305 4.18 16.17 7.06
C ASN A 305 4.22 16.25 8.60
N GLY A 306 4.90 15.30 9.24
CA GLY A 306 5.03 15.22 10.71
C GLY A 306 3.76 14.75 11.43
N CYS A 307 2.70 14.42 10.70
CA CYS A 307 1.45 13.91 11.22
C CYS A 307 1.36 12.39 10.99
N PHE A 308 0.78 11.70 11.96
CA PHE A 308 0.48 10.27 11.92
C PHE A 308 -1.03 10.08 11.84
N LEU A 309 -1.49 9.30 10.87
CA LEU A 309 -2.89 8.90 10.77
C LEU A 309 -3.06 7.56 11.46
N LEU A 310 -3.97 7.52 12.44
CA LEU A 310 -4.29 6.33 13.22
C LEU A 310 -5.77 6.01 13.12
N ILE A 311 -6.09 4.73 13.22
CA ILE A 311 -7.46 4.24 13.14
C ILE A 311 -7.65 2.96 13.97
N GLY A 312 -8.78 2.87 14.65
CA GLY A 312 -9.22 1.65 15.35
C GLY A 312 -9.86 0.64 14.39
N GLY A 313 -10.10 -0.59 14.85
CA GLY A 313 -10.95 -1.55 14.12
C GLY A 313 -10.38 -2.16 12.84
N ILE A 314 -9.11 -1.93 12.51
CA ILE A 314 -8.48 -2.58 11.34
C ILE A 314 -8.20 -4.07 11.62
N SER A 315 -8.80 -4.92 10.80
CA SER A 315 -8.51 -6.35 10.71
C SER A 315 -8.22 -6.74 9.26
N ASN A 316 -7.14 -7.50 9.04
CA ASN A 316 -6.72 -7.96 7.70
C ASN A 316 -6.77 -6.85 6.63
N GLN A 317 -6.28 -5.65 6.98
CA GLN A 317 -6.21 -4.50 6.07
C GLN A 317 -7.55 -3.92 5.61
N ILE A 318 -8.67 -4.37 6.19
CA ILE A 318 -10.00 -3.83 5.96
C ILE A 318 -10.46 -3.11 7.22
N THR A 319 -11.07 -1.94 7.02
CA THR A 319 -11.64 -1.13 8.09
C THR A 319 -13.16 -1.29 8.07
N THR A 320 -13.73 -1.94 9.08
CA THR A 320 -15.18 -2.08 9.26
C THR A 320 -15.61 -1.52 10.61
N GLY A 321 -16.82 -0.97 10.68
CA GLY A 321 -17.43 -0.48 11.92
C GLY A 321 -16.67 0.66 12.61
N THR A 322 -15.75 1.33 11.90
CA THR A 322 -14.97 2.42 12.47
C THR A 322 -15.78 3.71 12.49
N THR A 323 -15.81 4.36 13.66
CA THR A 323 -16.59 5.59 13.89
C THR A 323 -15.73 6.85 13.89
N SER A 324 -14.40 6.70 13.85
CA SER A 324 -13.46 7.81 13.77
C SER A 324 -12.07 7.35 13.40
N PHE A 325 -11.28 8.23 12.78
CA PHE A 325 -9.82 8.15 12.77
C PHE A 325 -9.24 9.39 13.46
N VAL A 326 -7.95 9.32 13.79
CA VAL A 326 -7.27 10.36 14.55
C VAL A 326 -5.95 10.75 13.92
N ILE A 327 -5.59 12.01 14.09
CA ILE A 327 -4.31 12.58 13.66
C ILE A 327 -3.50 12.89 14.91
N CYS A 328 -2.29 12.37 14.95
CA CYS A 328 -1.33 12.60 16.00
C CYS A 328 -0.06 13.26 15.43
N ILE A 329 0.72 13.91 16.29
CA ILE A 329 2.09 14.39 15.98
C ILE A 329 3.08 13.81 16.98
N GLU A 330 4.37 13.84 16.65
CA GLU A 330 5.40 13.58 17.65
C GLU A 330 5.42 14.72 18.69
N LYS A 331 5.34 14.35 19.97
CA LYS A 331 5.40 15.29 21.08
C LYS A 331 6.81 15.86 21.19
N ARG A 332 6.95 17.17 21.01
CA ARG A 332 8.22 17.88 21.22
C ARG A 332 8.44 18.08 22.72
N THR A 333 9.44 17.40 23.27
CA THR A 333 9.88 17.54 24.67
C THR A 333 10.69 18.79 24.90
#